data_AF-F6D2Q3-F1
#
_entry.id   AF-F6D2Q3-F1
#
_cell.length_a   1.000
_cell.length_b   1.000
_cell.length_c   1.000
_cell.angle_alpha   90.00
_cell.angle_beta   90.00
_cell.angle_gamma   90.00
#
_symmetry.space_group_name_H-M   'P 1'
#
loop_
_entity.id
_entity.type
_entity.pdbx_description
1 polymer ?
#
loop_
_entity_poly.entity_id
_entity_poly.type
_entity_poly.pdbx_seq_one_letter_code
_entity_poly.pdbx_strand_id
1 'polypeptide(L)'
;MAYGDWTIGGIVPCNIESLEKDPINRIITFHCVADYDLLDADPRTEIALFDAMACQIINNDQLLNGGSKLQVQGGNIITITEATPGGDITYTAAIESVNIKEDSMSDDAIWYDIVAHYETTGKSSSFVYIPPYWSYSNMVYSNGTDGSNPSNAAEWAGNELGIINITETKKVREVQVKGSACTLPAWIEVNGERQDWSVCHDVGEDPANLSGKQGVQTLTFKDFDPSTAVNIHTSNHVAPWYPTVDQPNTLMDRGCWLLWIRVIYE
;
A
#
# COMPACT_ATOMS: atom_id res chain seq x y z
N MET A 1 -11.22 26.95 23.95
CA MET A 1 -9.86 27.17 23.41
C MET A 1 -9.73 26.19 22.27
N ALA A 2 -9.66 26.66 21.03
CA ALA A 2 -9.46 25.78 19.87
C ALA A 2 -8.04 25.21 19.94
N TYR A 3 -7.89 23.90 19.81
CA TYR A 3 -6.60 23.21 19.85
C TYR A 3 -5.84 23.40 18.54
N GLY A 4 -5.35 24.61 18.25
CA GLY A 4 -4.56 24.93 17.06
C GLY A 4 -5.36 24.96 15.75
N ASP A 5 -4.82 25.61 14.73
CA ASP A 5 -5.42 25.61 13.39
C ASP A 5 -4.93 24.38 12.64
N TRP A 6 -5.76 23.33 12.60
CA TRP A 6 -5.46 22.09 11.90
C TRP A 6 -6.13 22.03 10.54
N THR A 7 -5.42 21.47 9.57
CA THR A 7 -5.96 21.12 8.26
C THR A 7 -5.75 19.64 8.00
N ILE A 8 -6.81 18.89 7.73
CA ILE A 8 -6.83 17.44 7.50
C ILE A 8 -7.27 17.20 6.06
N GLY A 9 -6.36 16.75 5.21
CA GLY A 9 -6.69 16.47 3.80
C GLY A 9 -7.14 17.72 3.02
N GLY A 10 -6.76 18.91 3.47
CA GLY A 10 -7.19 20.19 2.89
C GLY A 10 -8.47 20.76 3.48
N ILE A 11 -9.07 20.10 4.47
CA ILE A 11 -10.28 20.56 5.16
C ILE A 11 -9.90 21.03 6.58
N VAL A 12 -10.46 22.15 7.00
CA VAL A 12 -10.34 22.65 8.38
C VAL A 12 -11.59 22.21 9.13
N PRO A 13 -11.49 21.34 10.16
CA PRO A 13 -12.65 21.00 10.98
C PRO A 13 -13.19 22.27 11.66
N CYS A 14 -14.51 22.43 11.75
CA CYS A 14 -15.09 23.64 12.31
C CYS A 14 -14.72 23.85 13.78
N ASN A 15 -14.59 22.77 14.56
CA ASN A 15 -14.13 22.84 15.92
C ASN A 15 -13.45 21.54 16.37
N ILE A 16 -12.26 21.67 16.98
CA ILE A 16 -11.51 20.58 17.60
C ILE A 16 -11.50 20.84 19.12
N GLU A 17 -12.20 19.98 19.87
CA GLU A 17 -12.31 20.08 21.32
C GLU A 17 -11.07 19.56 22.04
N SER A 18 -10.45 18.52 21.51
CA SER A 18 -9.20 17.97 22.03
C SER A 18 -8.53 17.06 21.00
N LEU A 19 -7.29 16.65 21.31
CA LEU A 19 -6.49 15.79 20.45
C LEU A 19 -5.64 14.83 21.29
N GLU A 20 -5.60 13.58 20.86
CA GLU A 20 -4.74 12.53 21.40
C GLU A 20 -3.70 12.12 20.37
N LYS A 21 -2.42 12.05 20.77
CA LYS A 21 -1.33 11.50 19.94
C LYS A 21 -0.81 10.22 20.60
N ASP A 22 -0.91 9.09 19.91
CA ASP A 22 -0.23 7.85 20.25
C ASP A 22 0.99 7.67 19.35
N PRO A 23 2.20 8.08 19.80
CA PRO A 23 3.41 7.97 18.98
C PRO A 23 3.90 6.54 18.80
N ILE A 24 3.48 5.59 19.66
CA ILE A 24 3.90 4.19 19.57
C ILE A 24 3.20 3.52 18.40
N ASN A 25 1.89 3.74 18.28
CA ASN A 25 1.09 3.22 17.18
C ASN A 25 1.03 4.19 15.98
N ARG A 26 1.56 5.41 16.16
CA ARG A 26 1.61 6.49 15.16
C ARG A 26 0.20 6.89 14.72
N ILE A 27 -0.65 7.12 15.72
CA ILE A 27 -2.04 7.51 15.55
C ILE A 27 -2.23 8.90 16.13
N ILE A 28 -3.02 9.72 15.44
CA ILE A 28 -3.57 10.98 15.96
C ILE A 28 -5.08 10.84 15.93
N THR A 29 -5.72 11.07 17.07
CA THR A 29 -7.18 11.13 17.19
C THR A 29 -7.59 12.58 17.43
N PHE A 30 -8.46 13.09 16.56
CA PHE A 30 -9.08 14.40 16.71
C PHE A 30 -10.47 14.22 17.28
N HIS A 31 -10.73 14.85 18.43
CA HIS A 31 -12.06 14.91 19.02
C HIS A 31 -12.71 16.22 18.57
N CYS A 32 -13.65 16.11 17.65
CA CYS A 32 -14.25 17.25 16.94
C CYS A 32 -15.72 17.41 17.28
N VAL A 33 -16.24 18.60 17.01
CA VAL A 33 -17.67 18.91 17.04
C VAL A 33 -18.04 19.63 15.76
N ALA A 34 -18.94 19.03 15.00
CA ALA A 34 -19.62 19.67 13.88
C ALA A 34 -20.86 20.38 14.43
N ASP A 35 -20.84 21.71 14.46
CA ASP A 35 -21.92 22.53 15.02
C ASP A 35 -22.60 23.32 13.90
N TYR A 36 -23.93 23.22 13.81
CA TYR A 36 -24.74 23.86 12.78
C TYR A 36 -24.55 25.38 12.76
N ASP A 37 -24.52 26.03 13.93
CA ASP A 37 -24.41 27.49 14.03
C ASP A 37 -23.03 27.99 13.55
N LEU A 38 -22.00 27.15 13.65
CA LEU A 38 -20.65 27.44 13.17
C LEU A 38 -20.49 27.13 11.68
N LEU A 39 -21.14 26.08 11.20
CA LEU A 39 -21.04 25.61 9.81
C LEU A 39 -22.01 26.32 8.85
N ASP A 40 -23.12 26.85 9.36
CA ASP A 40 -24.29 27.29 8.57
C ASP A 40 -24.76 26.19 7.60
N ALA A 41 -24.64 24.92 8.03
CA ALA A 41 -24.95 23.73 7.26
C ALA A 41 -25.20 22.54 8.18
N ASP A 42 -25.84 21.48 7.66
CA ASP A 42 -26.02 20.21 8.38
C ASP A 42 -24.65 19.66 8.84
N PRO A 43 -24.43 19.42 10.15
CA PRO A 43 -23.21 18.85 10.71
C PRO A 43 -22.70 17.60 9.98
N ARG A 44 -23.61 16.79 9.43
CA ARG A 44 -23.28 15.57 8.68
C ARG A 44 -22.49 15.85 7.41
N THR A 45 -22.60 17.05 6.85
CA THR A 45 -21.90 17.46 5.63
C THR A 45 -20.39 17.48 5.85
N GLU A 46 -19.93 18.05 6.97
CA GLU A 46 -18.50 18.07 7.32
C GLU A 46 -17.97 16.65 7.55
N ILE A 47 -18.69 15.87 8.36
CA ILE A 47 -18.33 14.49 8.70
C ILE A 47 -18.18 13.63 7.43
N ALA A 48 -19.11 13.78 6.47
CA ALA A 48 -19.07 13.06 5.21
C ALA A 48 -17.83 13.38 4.36
N LEU A 49 -17.25 14.59 4.48
CA LEU A 49 -16.00 14.92 3.78
C LEU A 49 -14.82 14.14 4.33
N PHE A 50 -14.74 13.95 5.65
CA PHE A 50 -13.69 13.15 6.29
C PHE A 50 -13.90 11.65 6.04
N ASP A 51 -15.14 11.18 6.11
CA ASP A 51 -15.48 9.77 5.86
C ASP A 51 -15.15 9.38 4.41
N ALA A 52 -15.36 10.28 3.44
CA ALA A 52 -14.98 10.07 2.04
C ALA A 52 -13.46 9.93 1.82
N MET A 53 -12.63 10.34 2.79
CA MET A 53 -11.18 10.14 2.76
C MET A 53 -10.72 8.89 3.53
N ALA A 54 -11.61 8.25 4.29
CA ALA A 54 -11.29 7.10 5.11
C ALA A 54 -10.83 5.90 4.26
N CYS A 55 -9.85 5.17 4.78
CA CYS A 55 -9.25 4.01 4.15
C CYS A 55 -9.84 2.74 4.75
N GLN A 56 -10.11 1.75 3.90
CA GLN A 56 -10.60 0.45 4.33
C GLN A 56 -9.53 -0.39 5.01
N ILE A 57 -8.28 -0.26 4.56
CA ILE A 57 -7.11 -0.92 5.12
C ILE A 57 -5.99 0.13 5.23
N ILE A 58 -5.31 0.14 6.37
CA ILE A 58 -4.10 0.91 6.60
C ILE A 58 -3.04 -0.02 7.18
N ASN A 59 -1.92 -0.16 6.49
CA ASN A 59 -0.70 -0.71 7.07
C ASN A 59 0.25 0.43 7.39
N ASN A 60 0.76 0.47 8.61
CA ASN A 60 1.72 1.47 9.09
C ASN A 60 2.86 0.80 9.87
N ASP A 61 3.44 -0.23 9.25
CA ASP A 61 4.44 -1.07 9.89
C ASP A 61 5.73 -0.31 10.17
N GLN A 62 6.35 -0.65 11.30
CA GLN A 62 7.65 -0.12 11.66
C GLN A 62 8.73 -0.66 10.72
N LEU A 63 9.62 0.24 10.29
CA LEU A 63 10.69 -0.11 9.36
C LEU A 63 11.95 -0.51 10.12
N LEU A 64 12.79 -1.33 9.48
CA LEU A 64 14.00 -1.91 10.07
C LEU A 64 14.97 -0.87 10.66
N ASN A 65 15.02 0.35 10.13
CA ASN A 65 15.90 1.43 10.60
C ASN A 65 15.14 2.59 11.28
N GLY A 66 13.97 2.28 11.84
CA GLY A 66 13.06 3.26 12.42
C GLY A 66 12.21 3.97 11.35
N GLY A 67 11.21 4.70 11.81
CA GLY A 67 10.16 5.25 10.95
C GLY A 67 9.08 4.24 10.61
N SER A 68 8.14 4.66 9.77
CA SER A 68 7.02 3.88 9.27
C SER A 68 6.63 4.35 7.88
N LYS A 69 5.88 3.52 7.14
CA LYS A 69 5.35 3.87 5.83
C LYS A 69 3.89 3.49 5.77
N LEU A 70 3.05 4.39 5.28
CA LEU A 70 1.64 4.11 5.07
C LEU A 70 1.47 3.38 3.74
N GLN A 71 0.69 2.31 3.79
CA GLN A 71 0.12 1.65 2.63
C GLN A 71 -1.38 1.55 2.87
N VAL A 72 -2.20 2.06 1.94
CA VAL A 72 -3.64 2.20 2.17
C VAL A 72 -4.49 1.64 1.04
N GLN A 73 -5.66 1.09 1.38
CA GLN A 73 -6.67 0.60 0.44
C GLN A 73 -7.97 1.43 0.54
N GLY A 74 -8.59 1.69 -0.62
CA GLY A 74 -9.96 2.21 -0.68
C GLY A 74 -10.14 3.65 -0.20
N GLY A 75 -9.05 4.39 -0.04
CA GLY A 75 -9.02 5.79 0.40
C GLY A 75 -7.72 6.48 -0.02
N ASN A 76 -7.38 7.59 0.62
CA ASN A 76 -6.26 8.46 0.21
C ASN A 76 -5.19 8.61 1.28
N ILE A 77 -3.92 8.65 0.86
CA ILE A 77 -2.88 9.27 1.68
C ILE A 77 -3.08 10.78 1.60
N ILE A 78 -3.29 11.40 2.75
CA ILE A 78 -3.56 12.82 2.92
C ILE A 78 -2.41 13.51 3.66
N THR A 79 -2.45 14.84 3.67
CA THR A 79 -1.58 15.64 4.54
C THR A 79 -2.41 16.19 5.70
N ILE A 80 -1.91 16.01 6.92
CA ILE A 80 -2.41 16.68 8.12
C ILE A 80 -1.42 17.77 8.50
N THR A 81 -1.90 19.00 8.69
CA THR A 81 -1.07 20.17 9.00
C THR A 81 -1.49 20.76 10.32
N GLU A 82 -0.54 20.94 11.23
CA GLU A 82 -0.67 21.73 12.47
C GLU A 82 -0.04 23.09 12.21
N ALA A 83 -0.85 24.15 12.09
CA ALA A 83 -0.29 25.49 11.97
C ALA A 83 0.25 25.95 13.32
N THR A 84 1.53 26.31 13.36
CA THR A 84 2.17 26.80 14.58
C THR A 84 2.81 28.17 14.34
N PRO A 85 2.94 29.02 15.39
CA PRO A 85 3.64 30.30 15.25
C PRO A 85 5.10 30.19 14.77
N GLY A 86 5.72 29.00 14.90
CA GLY A 86 7.09 28.72 14.48
C GLY A 86 7.21 28.08 13.09
N GLY A 87 6.10 27.92 12.38
CA GLY A 87 6.01 27.21 11.09
C GLY A 87 5.17 25.94 11.18
N ASP A 88 4.55 25.58 10.07
CA ASP A 88 3.60 24.46 10.03
C ASP A 88 4.30 23.11 10.19
N ILE A 89 3.68 22.22 10.98
CA ILE A 89 4.12 20.84 11.12
C ILE A 89 3.21 19.97 10.26
N THR A 90 3.78 19.28 9.28
CA THR A 90 3.03 18.43 8.35
C THR A 90 3.26 16.94 8.61
N TYR A 91 2.19 16.17 8.54
CA TYR A 91 2.19 14.72 8.64
C TYR A 91 1.64 14.12 7.35
N THR A 92 2.34 13.13 6.78
CA THR A 92 1.75 12.24 5.77
C THR A 92 0.90 11.22 6.51
N ALA A 93 -0.40 11.19 6.25
CA ALA A 93 -1.37 10.47 7.06
C ALA A 93 -2.44 9.76 6.23
N ALA A 94 -3.22 8.91 6.87
CA ALA A 94 -4.41 8.30 6.30
C ALA A 94 -5.48 8.12 7.40
N ILE A 95 -6.74 8.38 7.07
CA ILE A 95 -7.86 8.27 8.01
C ILE A 95 -8.28 6.81 8.05
N GLU A 96 -8.25 6.20 9.23
CA GLU A 96 -8.77 4.85 9.47
C GLU A 96 -10.29 4.86 9.60
N SER A 97 -10.81 5.79 10.40
CA SER A 97 -12.24 5.89 10.67
C SER A 97 -12.65 7.29 11.09
N VAL A 98 -13.92 7.58 10.85
CA VAL A 98 -14.63 8.72 11.43
C VAL A 98 -15.76 8.16 12.28
N ASN A 99 -15.61 8.24 13.61
CA ASN A 99 -16.56 7.64 14.54
C ASN A 99 -17.53 8.70 15.03
N ILE A 100 -18.83 8.47 14.80
CA ILE A 100 -19.89 9.36 15.24
C ILE A 100 -20.76 8.67 16.29
N LYS A 101 -21.37 9.48 17.16
CA LYS A 101 -22.48 9.03 18.00
C LYS A 101 -23.63 10.01 17.88
N GLU A 102 -24.64 9.62 17.12
CA GLU A 102 -25.85 10.44 17.00
C GLU A 102 -26.76 10.28 18.22
N ASP A 103 -27.41 11.38 18.58
CA ASP A 103 -28.44 11.47 19.59
C ASP A 103 -29.49 12.54 19.21
N SER A 104 -30.37 12.92 20.14
CA SER A 104 -31.43 13.89 19.89
C SER A 104 -30.94 15.30 19.58
N MET A 105 -29.66 15.62 19.81
CA MET A 105 -29.05 16.92 19.53
C MET A 105 -28.31 16.94 18.19
N SER A 106 -28.25 15.82 17.47
CA SER A 106 -27.44 15.69 16.24
C SER A 106 -27.90 16.56 15.06
N ASP A 107 -29.09 17.13 15.13
CA ASP A 107 -29.53 18.14 14.15
C ASP A 107 -28.89 19.52 14.41
N ASP A 108 -28.48 19.79 15.64
CA ASP A 108 -27.80 21.03 16.05
C ASP A 108 -26.27 20.84 16.09
N ALA A 109 -25.79 19.74 16.69
CA ALA A 109 -24.36 19.46 16.80
C ALA A 109 -24.05 17.95 16.89
N ILE A 110 -22.98 17.51 16.24
CA ILE A 110 -22.49 16.13 16.28
C ILE A 110 -21.04 16.10 16.78
N TRP A 111 -20.79 15.36 17.86
CA TRP A 111 -19.46 15.00 18.32
C TRP A 111 -18.94 13.81 17.53
N TYR A 112 -17.71 13.89 17.06
CA TYR A 112 -17.10 12.84 16.26
C TYR A 112 -15.59 12.77 16.43
N ASP A 113 -15.05 11.57 16.22
CA ASP A 113 -13.61 11.30 16.29
C ASP A 113 -13.05 10.98 14.91
N ILE A 114 -12.01 11.69 14.48
CA ILE A 114 -11.20 11.31 13.32
C ILE A 114 -9.98 10.55 13.83
N VAL A 115 -9.86 9.27 13.48
CA VAL A 115 -8.69 8.44 13.81
C VAL A 115 -7.79 8.36 12.58
N ALA A 116 -6.59 8.92 12.66
CA ALA A 116 -5.65 8.96 11.54
C ALA A 116 -4.29 8.35 11.91
N HIS A 117 -3.77 7.50 11.03
CA HIS A 117 -2.41 6.97 11.12
C HIS A 117 -1.46 7.89 10.38
N TYR A 118 -0.26 8.12 10.91
CA TYR A 118 0.76 8.95 10.26
C TYR A 118 2.09 8.23 10.03
N GLU A 119 2.79 8.61 8.96
CA GLU A 119 4.14 8.16 8.67
C GLU A 119 5.15 8.82 9.62
N THR A 120 6.13 8.04 10.08
CA THR A 120 7.27 8.56 10.82
C THR A 120 8.54 8.45 9.97
N THR A 121 9.39 9.48 10.02
CA THR A 121 10.63 9.49 9.24
C THR A 121 11.71 8.65 9.93
N GLY A 122 12.25 7.66 9.24
CA GLY A 122 13.42 6.88 9.67
C GLY A 122 14.75 7.43 9.16
N LYS A 123 15.87 6.99 9.76
CA LYS A 123 17.20 7.15 9.17
C LYS A 123 17.39 6.06 8.11
N SER A 124 17.73 6.41 6.86
CA SER A 124 18.00 5.47 5.76
C SER A 124 17.06 4.25 5.79
N SER A 125 15.76 4.52 5.62
CA SER A 125 14.72 3.52 5.83
C SER A 125 14.62 2.53 4.66
N SER A 126 14.10 1.34 4.95
CA SER A 126 13.73 0.37 3.92
C SER A 126 12.26 0.04 4.09
N PHE A 127 11.47 0.06 3.02
CA PHE A 127 10.06 -0.35 3.07
C PHE A 127 9.92 -1.82 2.72
N VAL A 128 8.92 -2.50 3.30
CA VAL A 128 8.56 -3.87 2.97
C VAL A 128 7.13 -3.86 2.46
N TYR A 129 6.94 -4.37 1.25
CA TYR A 129 5.65 -4.51 0.59
C TYR A 129 5.27 -5.98 0.60
N ILE A 130 4.11 -6.31 1.17
CA ILE A 130 3.58 -7.66 1.30
C ILE A 130 2.31 -7.77 0.45
N PRO A 131 2.05 -8.89 -0.23
CA PRO A 131 0.77 -9.12 -0.90
C PRO A 131 -0.43 -8.92 0.04
N PRO A 132 -1.60 -8.47 -0.47
CA PRO A 132 -1.94 -8.31 -1.90
C PRO A 132 -1.56 -6.94 -2.48
N TYR A 133 -0.67 -6.90 -3.48
CA TYR A 133 -0.15 -5.63 -4.03
C TYR A 133 -1.22 -4.71 -4.62
N TRP A 134 -2.32 -5.26 -5.15
CA TRP A 134 -3.44 -4.52 -5.73
C TRP A 134 -4.25 -3.72 -4.70
N SER A 135 -4.08 -3.99 -3.40
CA SER A 135 -4.81 -3.29 -2.36
C SER A 135 -4.21 -1.95 -2.00
N TYR A 136 -3.00 -1.61 -2.44
CA TYR A 136 -2.30 -0.42 -1.96
C TYR A 136 -2.27 0.70 -2.98
N SER A 137 -2.72 1.90 -2.61
CA SER A 137 -2.82 3.05 -3.52
C SER A 137 -1.49 3.54 -4.10
N ASN A 138 -0.36 3.26 -3.43
CA ASN A 138 0.97 3.61 -3.89
C ASN A 138 1.66 2.51 -4.72
N MET A 139 0.97 1.39 -4.97
CA MET A 139 1.44 0.33 -5.84
C MET A 139 0.42 0.05 -6.94
N VAL A 140 0.89 0.05 -8.18
CA VAL A 140 0.05 -0.29 -9.33
C VAL A 140 0.48 -1.66 -9.84
N TYR A 141 -0.48 -2.57 -9.90
CA TYR A 141 -0.32 -3.90 -10.48
C TYR A 141 -1.13 -3.98 -11.77
N SER A 142 -0.51 -4.41 -12.88
CA SER A 142 -1.15 -4.44 -14.20
C SER A 142 -0.81 -5.70 -14.99
N ASN A 143 -1.74 -6.13 -15.85
CA ASN A 143 -1.53 -7.24 -16.78
C ASN A 143 -0.64 -6.80 -17.96
N GLY A 144 0.44 -7.54 -18.23
CA GLY A 144 1.37 -7.26 -19.33
C GLY A 144 0.81 -7.38 -20.75
N THR A 145 -0.37 -8.00 -20.98
CA THR A 145 -0.92 -8.13 -22.34
C THR A 145 -1.60 -6.87 -22.87
N ASP A 146 -2.17 -6.03 -22.00
CA ASP A 146 -2.92 -4.84 -22.40
C ASP A 146 -2.87 -3.67 -21.40
N GLY A 147 -2.16 -3.82 -20.27
CA GLY A 147 -2.03 -2.79 -19.24
C GLY A 147 -3.32 -2.52 -18.45
N SER A 148 -4.34 -3.37 -18.56
CA SER A 148 -5.60 -3.20 -17.85
C SER A 148 -5.49 -3.51 -16.35
N ASN A 149 -6.28 -2.79 -15.55
CA ASN A 149 -6.46 -3.03 -14.11
C ASN A 149 -7.76 -3.84 -13.92
N PRO A 150 -7.72 -5.01 -13.29
CA PRO A 150 -8.88 -5.89 -13.13
C PRO A 150 -9.86 -5.43 -12.05
N SER A 151 -11.07 -5.99 -12.09
CA SER A 151 -12.13 -5.71 -11.12
C SER A 151 -12.15 -6.60 -9.86
N ASN A 152 -11.51 -7.78 -9.84
CA ASN A 152 -11.44 -8.62 -8.62
C ASN A 152 -10.23 -9.58 -8.59
N ALA A 153 -9.93 -10.12 -7.40
CA ALA A 153 -8.77 -11.00 -7.15
C ALA A 153 -8.92 -12.45 -7.64
N ALA A 154 -10.14 -12.94 -7.90
CA ALA A 154 -10.39 -14.32 -8.31
C ALA A 154 -10.10 -14.55 -9.81
N GLU A 155 -10.22 -13.50 -10.62
CA GLU A 155 -9.83 -13.49 -12.05
C GLU A 155 -8.31 -13.69 -12.27
N TRP A 156 -7.52 -13.67 -11.20
CA TRP A 156 -6.05 -13.62 -11.22
C TRP A 156 -5.35 -14.89 -10.75
N ALA A 157 -6.07 -15.82 -10.13
CA ALA A 157 -5.49 -17.09 -9.73
C ALA A 157 -5.11 -17.89 -11.01
N GLY A 158 -3.81 -17.93 -11.32
CA GLY A 158 -3.29 -18.66 -12.50
C GLY A 158 -3.21 -17.85 -13.81
N ASN A 159 -3.14 -16.51 -13.74
CA ASN A 159 -2.81 -15.64 -14.88
C ASN A 159 -1.75 -14.60 -14.46
N GLU A 160 -0.54 -15.03 -14.10
CA GLU A 160 0.51 -14.14 -13.58
C GLU A 160 1.42 -13.56 -14.68
N LEU A 161 1.08 -12.37 -15.18
CA LEU A 161 1.90 -11.50 -16.04
C LEU A 161 1.93 -10.08 -15.46
N GLY A 162 2.56 -9.89 -14.30
CA GLY A 162 2.23 -8.74 -13.45
C GLY A 162 3.32 -7.70 -13.33
N ILE A 163 3.27 -6.65 -14.14
CA ILE A 163 4.14 -5.47 -13.97
C ILE A 163 3.75 -4.80 -12.65
N ILE A 164 4.70 -4.66 -11.72
CA ILE A 164 4.52 -3.94 -10.45
C ILE A 164 5.28 -2.61 -10.55
N ASN A 165 4.56 -1.51 -10.33
CA ASN A 165 5.15 -0.17 -10.23
C ASN A 165 4.97 0.36 -8.81
N ILE A 166 6.08 0.64 -8.13
CA ILE A 166 6.10 1.26 -6.80
C ILE A 166 6.60 2.69 -6.96
N THR A 167 5.83 3.66 -6.47
CA THR A 167 6.24 5.07 -6.44
C THR A 167 6.68 5.45 -5.04
N GLU A 168 7.89 5.97 -4.94
CA GLU A 168 8.52 6.37 -3.69
C GLU A 168 8.79 7.87 -3.64
N THR A 169 8.86 8.42 -2.43
CA THR A 169 9.19 9.84 -2.22
C THR A 169 10.70 10.11 -2.21
N LYS A 170 11.52 9.04 -2.21
CA LYS A 170 12.99 9.09 -2.16
C LYS A 170 13.60 8.19 -3.21
N LYS A 171 14.83 8.49 -3.61
CA LYS A 171 15.59 7.67 -4.56
C LYS A 171 15.94 6.32 -3.94
N VAL A 172 15.52 5.26 -4.63
CA VAL A 172 15.79 3.87 -4.30
C VAL A 172 17.15 3.49 -4.84
N ARG A 173 18.01 2.91 -3.99
CA ARG A 173 19.34 2.40 -4.38
C ARG A 173 19.45 0.88 -4.42
N GLU A 174 18.52 0.18 -3.77
CA GLU A 174 18.52 -1.27 -3.70
C GLU A 174 17.08 -1.80 -3.53
N VAL A 175 16.77 -2.88 -4.23
CA VAL A 175 15.51 -3.62 -4.10
C VAL A 175 15.82 -5.08 -3.80
N GLN A 176 15.21 -5.63 -2.77
CA GLN A 176 15.29 -7.06 -2.47
C GLN A 176 13.92 -7.68 -2.68
N VAL A 177 13.85 -8.79 -3.41
CA VAL A 177 12.59 -9.50 -3.64
C VAL A 177 12.72 -10.90 -3.04
N LYS A 178 11.83 -11.24 -2.10
CA LYS A 178 11.73 -12.60 -1.56
C LYS A 178 10.56 -13.32 -2.19
N GLY A 179 10.82 -14.51 -2.69
CA GLY A 179 9.81 -15.33 -3.34
C GLY A 179 10.43 -16.57 -3.97
N SER A 180 9.73 -17.10 -4.95
CA SER A 180 10.18 -18.22 -5.78
C SER A 180 9.54 -18.15 -7.16
N ALA A 181 10.02 -18.98 -8.06
CA ALA A 181 9.28 -19.30 -9.28
C ALA A 181 8.01 -20.09 -8.95
N CYS A 182 7.00 -20.00 -9.81
CA CYS A 182 5.93 -20.98 -9.85
C CYS A 182 6.46 -22.29 -10.43
N THR A 183 6.91 -22.27 -11.69
CA THR A 183 7.74 -23.32 -12.30
C THR A 183 9.01 -22.73 -12.89
N LEU A 184 10.10 -23.50 -12.91
CA LEU A 184 11.34 -23.10 -13.58
C LEU A 184 11.36 -23.46 -15.08
N PRO A 185 12.10 -22.74 -15.92
CA PRO A 185 12.87 -21.53 -15.61
C PRO A 185 11.96 -20.29 -15.51
N ALA A 186 12.26 -19.41 -14.55
CA ALA A 186 11.55 -18.15 -14.33
C ALA A 186 12.54 -17.05 -13.93
N TRP A 187 12.19 -15.79 -14.17
CA TRP A 187 13.01 -14.62 -13.91
C TRP A 187 12.20 -13.47 -13.33
N ILE A 188 12.90 -12.54 -12.72
CA ILE A 188 12.35 -11.25 -12.30
C ILE A 188 13.34 -10.15 -12.67
N GLU A 189 12.82 -9.02 -13.11
CA GLU A 189 13.57 -7.87 -13.58
C GLU A 189 13.14 -6.64 -12.80
N VAL A 190 14.10 -5.91 -12.24
CA VAL A 190 13.86 -4.69 -11.46
C VAL A 190 14.62 -3.55 -12.11
N ASN A 191 13.91 -2.51 -12.55
CA ASN A 191 14.50 -1.34 -13.22
C ASN A 191 15.47 -1.71 -14.36
N GLY A 192 15.17 -2.78 -15.10
CA GLY A 192 16.00 -3.29 -16.20
C GLY A 192 17.09 -4.29 -15.80
N GLU A 193 17.34 -4.51 -14.51
CA GLU A 193 18.26 -5.55 -14.01
C GLU A 193 17.49 -6.88 -13.84
N ARG A 194 17.82 -7.89 -14.65
CA ARG A 194 17.18 -9.22 -14.61
C ARG A 194 17.99 -10.24 -13.82
N GLN A 195 17.33 -11.00 -12.96
CA GLN A 195 17.88 -12.18 -12.29
C GLN A 195 16.92 -13.38 -12.40
N ASP A 196 17.51 -14.58 -12.49
CA ASP A 196 16.74 -15.83 -12.59
C ASP A 196 16.45 -16.42 -11.20
N TRP A 197 15.29 -17.06 -11.08
CA TRP A 197 14.97 -17.85 -9.90
C TRP A 197 15.74 -19.17 -9.90
N SER A 198 16.31 -19.55 -8.74
CA SER A 198 16.93 -20.88 -8.57
C SER A 198 16.03 -21.88 -7.86
N VAL A 199 14.90 -21.39 -7.34
CA VAL A 199 13.92 -22.16 -6.58
C VAL A 199 12.49 -21.96 -7.09
N CYS A 200 11.67 -23.00 -6.98
CA CYS A 200 10.22 -22.98 -7.26
C CYS A 200 9.41 -23.39 -6.03
N HIS A 201 8.14 -22.99 -5.96
CA HIS A 201 7.25 -23.49 -4.91
C HIS A 201 6.52 -24.77 -5.34
N ASP A 202 6.19 -24.91 -6.63
CA ASP A 202 5.60 -26.10 -7.21
C ASP A 202 6.67 -26.99 -7.86
N VAL A 203 6.75 -28.22 -7.36
CA VAL A 203 7.46 -29.33 -8.01
C VAL A 203 6.39 -30.09 -8.79
N GLY A 204 6.21 -29.78 -10.06
CA GLY A 204 5.48 -30.68 -10.95
C GLY A 204 6.09 -32.09 -10.85
N GLU A 205 5.24 -33.13 -10.89
CA GLU A 205 5.66 -34.54 -10.86
C GLU A 205 6.53 -34.96 -12.06
N ASP A 206 6.84 -34.04 -12.99
CA ASP A 206 7.72 -34.25 -14.12
C ASP A 206 9.15 -33.72 -13.85
N PRO A 207 10.08 -34.59 -13.39
CA PRO A 207 11.46 -34.23 -13.11
C PRO A 207 12.27 -33.84 -14.36
N ALA A 208 11.72 -33.96 -15.57
CA ALA A 208 12.43 -33.58 -16.80
C ALA A 208 12.48 -32.06 -17.05
N ASN A 209 11.65 -31.25 -16.37
CA ASN A 209 11.54 -29.81 -16.60
C ASN A 209 11.98 -28.92 -15.42
N LEU A 210 12.41 -29.51 -14.30
CA LEU A 210 12.77 -28.76 -13.08
C LEU A 210 14.27 -28.86 -12.81
N SER A 211 15.03 -27.87 -13.29
CA SER A 211 16.47 -27.77 -12.99
C SER A 211 16.79 -27.10 -11.65
N GLY A 212 15.78 -26.80 -10.80
CA GLY A 212 16.00 -26.08 -9.54
C GLY A 212 15.34 -26.72 -8.32
N LYS A 213 15.58 -26.10 -7.15
CA LYS A 213 15.21 -26.66 -5.84
C LYS A 213 13.85 -26.15 -5.40
N GLN A 214 13.10 -26.92 -4.61
CA GLN A 214 11.91 -26.36 -3.97
C GLN A 214 12.32 -25.38 -2.85
N GLY A 215 11.65 -24.24 -2.75
CA GLY A 215 11.84 -23.31 -1.64
C GLY A 215 11.64 -21.85 -2.02
N VAL A 216 12.22 -20.98 -1.19
CA VAL A 216 12.13 -19.52 -1.30
C VAL A 216 13.53 -18.93 -1.23
N GLN A 217 13.82 -17.92 -2.03
CA GLN A 217 15.08 -17.18 -1.99
C GLN A 217 14.83 -15.68 -1.97
N THR A 218 15.87 -14.91 -1.65
CA THR A 218 15.88 -13.45 -1.82
C THR A 218 16.84 -13.09 -2.93
N LEU A 219 16.34 -12.38 -3.93
CA LEU A 219 17.12 -11.76 -5.00
C LEU A 219 17.34 -10.29 -4.65
N THR A 220 18.55 -9.77 -4.86
CA THR A 220 18.93 -8.39 -4.52
C THR A 220 19.40 -7.67 -5.78
N PHE A 221 18.72 -6.57 -6.10
CA PHE A 221 18.95 -5.69 -7.23
C PHE A 221 19.53 -4.38 -6.72
N LYS A 222 20.63 -3.94 -7.31
CA LYS A 222 21.36 -2.72 -6.90
C LYS A 222 22.11 -2.07 -8.04
N ASP A 223 22.17 -2.74 -9.20
CA ASP A 223 22.94 -2.30 -10.35
C ASP A 223 22.00 -1.56 -11.33
N PHE A 224 21.22 -0.62 -10.80
CA PHE A 224 20.33 0.28 -11.55
C PHE A 224 20.49 1.73 -11.05
N ASP A 225 20.16 2.70 -11.91
CA ASP A 225 20.25 4.12 -11.54
C ASP A 225 19.22 4.48 -10.46
N PRO A 226 19.62 5.14 -9.35
CA PRO A 226 18.70 5.47 -8.29
C PRO A 226 17.54 6.36 -8.75
N SER A 227 16.31 5.88 -8.53
CA SER A 227 15.09 6.53 -8.99
C SER A 227 13.99 6.46 -7.92
N THR A 228 12.98 7.31 -8.05
CA THR A 228 11.77 7.28 -7.19
C THR A 228 10.72 6.27 -7.69
N ALA A 229 11.01 5.55 -8.78
CA ALA A 229 10.08 4.60 -9.40
C ALA A 229 10.75 3.23 -9.50
N VAL A 230 10.17 2.23 -8.84
CA VAL A 230 10.62 0.85 -8.94
C VAL A 230 9.66 0.11 -9.86
N ASN A 231 10.16 -0.33 -11.01
CA ASN A 231 9.40 -1.12 -11.98
C ASN A 231 9.90 -2.56 -11.88
N ILE A 232 9.00 -3.50 -11.61
CA ILE A 232 9.30 -4.92 -11.46
C ILE A 232 8.51 -5.71 -12.48
N HIS A 233 9.20 -6.49 -13.30
CA HIS A 233 8.61 -7.39 -14.29
C HIS A 233 8.94 -8.83 -13.93
N THR A 234 7.97 -9.73 -14.05
CA THR A 234 8.18 -11.17 -13.84
C THR A 234 8.11 -11.91 -15.16
N SER A 235 8.72 -13.09 -15.22
CA SER A 235 8.53 -14.04 -16.32
C SER A 235 7.07 -14.47 -16.46
N ASN A 236 6.73 -14.90 -17.68
CA ASN A 236 5.35 -15.08 -18.07
C ASN A 236 4.68 -16.34 -17.50
N HIS A 237 3.46 -16.22 -16.97
CA HIS A 237 2.49 -17.31 -16.84
C HIS A 237 1.61 -17.36 -18.11
N VAL A 238 1.79 -18.36 -18.96
CA VAL A 238 0.90 -18.59 -20.11
C VAL A 238 0.24 -19.95 -19.89
N ALA A 239 -0.82 -19.99 -19.09
CA ALA A 239 -1.65 -21.19 -19.00
C ALA A 239 -3.11 -20.78 -19.24
N PRO A 240 -3.83 -21.40 -20.19
CA PRO A 240 -5.28 -21.33 -20.18
C PRO A 240 -5.76 -22.01 -18.90
N TRP A 241 -6.48 -21.28 -18.04
CA TRP A 241 -7.00 -21.76 -16.75
C TRP A 241 -8.06 -22.88 -16.85
N TYR A 242 -8.28 -23.45 -18.04
CA TYR A 242 -9.10 -24.63 -18.22
C TYR A 242 -8.31 -25.69 -18.98
N PRO A 243 -8.00 -26.85 -18.36
CA PRO A 243 -7.54 -28.00 -19.12
C PRO A 243 -8.68 -28.42 -20.06
N THR A 244 -8.56 -28.10 -21.34
CA THR A 244 -9.31 -28.83 -22.35
C THR A 244 -8.77 -30.25 -22.39
N VAL A 245 -9.65 -31.23 -22.59
CA VAL A 245 -9.35 -32.67 -22.59
C VAL A 245 -8.19 -33.05 -23.55
N ASP A 246 -7.86 -32.16 -24.49
CA ASP A 246 -6.81 -32.33 -25.50
C ASP A 246 -5.45 -31.69 -25.13
N GLN A 247 -5.29 -31.06 -23.95
CA GLN A 247 -4.03 -30.47 -23.50
C GLN A 247 -3.66 -30.91 -22.07
N PRO A 248 -3.00 -32.06 -21.90
CA PRO A 248 -2.56 -32.52 -20.60
C PRO A 248 -1.39 -31.67 -20.06
N ASN A 249 -1.71 -30.75 -19.15
CA ASN A 249 -0.97 -30.46 -17.90
C ASN A 249 0.55 -30.22 -17.90
N THR A 250 1.22 -29.75 -18.96
CA THR A 250 2.71 -29.80 -18.92
C THR A 250 3.53 -28.59 -19.34
N LEU A 251 2.97 -27.46 -19.80
CA LEU A 251 3.85 -26.37 -20.23
C LEU A 251 3.27 -24.97 -19.92
N MET A 252 4.05 -24.22 -19.12
CA MET A 252 4.21 -22.74 -19.13
C MET A 252 3.64 -21.89 -17.99
N ASP A 253 3.56 -22.40 -16.76
CA ASP A 253 3.56 -21.50 -15.59
C ASP A 253 5.00 -21.12 -15.21
N ARG A 254 5.56 -20.09 -15.86
CA ARG A 254 6.84 -19.49 -15.45
C ARG A 254 6.61 -18.22 -14.62
N GLY A 255 5.49 -18.12 -13.90
CA GLY A 255 5.18 -17.02 -13.01
C GLY A 255 6.11 -16.95 -11.80
N CYS A 256 5.86 -15.97 -10.92
CA CYS A 256 6.62 -15.77 -9.70
C CYS A 256 5.68 -15.65 -8.51
N TRP A 257 5.95 -16.44 -7.47
CA TRP A 257 5.29 -16.30 -6.18
C TRP A 257 6.09 -15.39 -5.26
N LEU A 258 5.64 -14.14 -5.13
CA LEU A 258 6.31 -13.12 -4.32
C LEU A 258 5.74 -13.10 -2.90
N LEU A 259 6.63 -13.11 -1.90
CA LEU A 259 6.28 -13.01 -0.49
C LEU A 259 6.42 -11.58 0.02
N TRP A 260 7.50 -10.90 -0.37
CA TRP A 260 7.66 -9.49 -0.10
C TRP A 260 8.67 -8.83 -1.06
N ILE A 261 8.53 -7.53 -1.22
CA ILE A 261 9.49 -6.65 -1.89
C ILE A 261 9.99 -5.64 -0.86
N ARG A 262 11.31 -5.54 -0.70
CA ARG A 262 11.95 -4.55 0.16
C ARG A 262 12.64 -3.50 -0.69
N VAL A 263 12.34 -2.24 -0.43
CA VAL A 263 12.91 -1.08 -1.14
C VAL A 263 13.81 -0.32 -0.18
N ILE A 264 15.03 0.04 -0.58
CA ILE A 264 16.04 0.70 0.27
C ILE A 264 16.49 2.01 -0.38
N TYR A 265 16.54 3.09 0.41
CA TYR A 265 16.90 4.45 -0.05
C TYR A 265 18.40 4.78 0.04
N GLU A 266 18.81 5.78 -0.74
CA GLU A 266 20.04 6.57 -0.52
C GLU A 266 20.11 7.17 0.90
#